data_AF-A0A9C9GEL6-F1
#
_entry.id   AF-A0A9C9GEL6-F1
#
_cell.length_a   1.000
_cell.length_b   1.000
_cell.length_c   1.000
_cell.angle_alpha   90.00
_cell.angle_beta   90.00
_cell.angle_gamma   90.00
#
_symmetry.space_group_name_H-M   'P 1'
#
loop_
_entity.id
_entity.type
_entity.pdbx_description
1 polymer ?
#
loop_
_entity_poly.entity_id
_entity_poly.type
_entity_poly.pdbx_seq_one_letter_code
_entity_poly.pdbx_strand_id
1 'polypeptide(L)' 'MRIIAGAKKGMKLRTPGGKTVRPTADRVREALFSILGPLVCDA' A
#
# COMPACT_ATOMS: atom_id res chain seq x y z
N MET A 1 -5.66 7.23 1.19
CA MET A 1 -4.75 6.13 0.77
C MET A 1 -5.36 5.36 -0.39
N ARG A 2 -4.57 4.76 -1.28
CA ARG A 2 -5.02 3.84 -2.33
C ARG A 2 -4.14 2.59 -2.41
N ILE A 3 -4.66 1.51 -2.98
CA ILE A 3 -3.87 0.33 -3.34
C ILE A 3 -3.00 0.66 -4.56
N ILE A 4 -1.71 0.30 -4.51
CA ILE A 4 -0.67 0.67 -5.51
C ILE A 4 -0.35 -0.45 -6.52
N ALA A 5 -0.56 -1.72 -6.15
CA ALA A 5 -0.27 -2.90 -6.98
C ALA A 5 -1.24 -4.07 -6.71
N GLY A 6 -1.16 -5.13 -7.51
CA GLY A 6 -2.00 -6.33 -7.39
C GLY A 6 -3.42 -6.15 -7.93
N ALA A 7 -4.28 -7.15 -7.69
CA ALA A 7 -5.61 -7.27 -8.29
C ALA A 7 -6.57 -6.09 -8.02
N LYS A 8 -6.33 -5.33 -6.94
CA LYS A 8 -7.16 -4.17 -6.54
C LYS A 8 -6.45 -2.83 -6.72
N LYS A 9 -5.43 -2.76 -7.59
CA LYS A 9 -4.69 -1.53 -7.89
C LYS A 9 -5.64 -0.37 -8.21
N GLY A 10 -5.38 0.79 -7.62
CA GLY A 10 -6.19 2.00 -7.80
C GLY A 10 -7.38 2.15 -6.85
N MET A 11 -7.75 1.09 -6.12
CA MET A 11 -8.85 1.15 -5.15
C MET A 11 -8.53 2.15 -4.03
N LYS A 12 -9.40 3.14 -3.85
CA LYS A 12 -9.31 4.12 -2.75
C LYS A 12 -9.78 3.46 -1.45
N LEU A 13 -8.99 3.61 -0.39
CA LEU A 13 -9.34 3.12 0.94
C LEU A 13 -10.06 4.21 1.72
N ARG A 14 -11.12 3.84 2.45
CA ARG A 14 -11.73 4.70 3.46
C ARG A 14 -10.78 4.82 4.64
N THR A 15 -10.44 6.03 5.02
CA THR A 15 -9.59 6.30 6.17
C THR A 15 -10.39 7.11 7.19
N PRO A 16 -10.15 6.93 8.50
CA PRO A 16 -10.64 7.84 9.52
C PRO A 16 -10.37 9.29 9.11
N GLY A 17 -11.36 10.16 9.31
CA GLY A 17 -11.20 11.59 9.01
C GLY A 17 -10.17 12.24 9.93
N GLY A 18 -9.49 13.27 9.45
CA GLY A 18 -8.53 14.05 10.23
C GLY A 18 -7.05 13.71 9.94
N LYS A 19 -6.15 14.35 10.69
CA LYS A 19 -4.69 14.24 10.54
C LYS A 19 -4.08 13.11 11.40
N THR A 20 -4.90 12.33 12.09
CA THR A 20 -4.47 11.21 12.94
C THR A 20 -3.91 10.05 12.13
N VAL A 21 -4.40 9.88 10.91
CA VAL A 21 -3.87 8.89 9.97
C VAL A 21 -2.64 9.47 9.31
N ARG A 22 -1.45 8.93 9.60
CA ARG A 22 -0.23 9.22 8.84
C ARG A 22 -0.34 8.51 7.48
N PRO A 23 -0.56 9.21 6.35
CA PRO A 23 -0.54 8.55 5.05
C PRO A 23 0.92 8.22 4.72
N THR A 24 1.21 6.94 4.52
CA THR A 24 2.50 6.54 3.97
C THR A 24 2.55 6.90 2.49
N ALA A 25 3.64 7.55 2.05
CA ALA A 25 3.84 7.89 0.65
C ALA A 25 3.79 6.65 -0.25
N ASP A 26 3.26 6.80 -1.46
CA ASP A 26 3.12 5.69 -2.42
C ASP A 26 4.47 5.01 -2.69
N ARG A 27 5.54 5.80 -2.90
CA ARG A 27 6.90 5.31 -3.14
C ARG A 27 7.44 4.45 -2.00
N VAL A 28 7.13 4.79 -0.74
CA VAL A 28 7.59 4.01 0.42
C VAL A 28 6.88 2.66 0.46
N ARG A 29 5.59 2.63 0.11
CA ARG A 29 4.83 1.38 0.03
C ARG A 29 5.30 0.50 -1.13
N GLU A 30 5.60 1.08 -2.28
CA GLU A 30 6.20 0.35 -3.41
C GLU A 30 7.53 -0.30 -3.02
N ALA A 31 8.46 0.47 -2.43
CA ALA A 31 9.75 -0.05 -1.99
C ALA A 31 9.60 -1.21 -0.99
N LEU A 32 8.68 -1.09 -0.02
CA LEU A 32 8.40 -2.14 0.96
C LEU A 32 7.93 -3.44 0.28
N PHE A 33 6.96 -3.34 -0.64
CA PHE A 33 6.44 -4.53 -1.32
C PHE A 33 7.42 -5.13 -2.34
N SER A 34 8.32 -4.34 -2.92
CA SER A 34 9.43 -4.87 -3.72
C SER A 34 10.41 -5.71 -2.89
N ILE A 35 10.64 -5.34 -1.62
CA ILE A 35 11.48 -6.11 -0.69
C ILE A 35 10.75 -7.39 -0.25
N LEU A 36 9.46 -7.29 0.08
CA LEU A 36 8.68 -8.41 0.61
C LEU A 36 8.27 -9.43 -0.46
N GLY A 37 8.05 -8.99 -1.71
CA GLY A 37 7.53 -9.84 -2.79
C GLY A 37 8.29 -11.17 -2.96
N PRO A 38 9.63 -11.17 -3.08
CA PRO A 38 10.41 -12.41 -3.22
C PRO A 38 10.39 -13.33 -1.98
N LEU A 39 10.00 -12.81 -0.81
CA LEU A 39 9.97 -13.54 0.46
C LEU A 39 8.63 -14.27 0.69
N VAL A 40 7.64 -14.04 -0.17
CA VAL A 40 6.31 -14.65 -0.06
C VAL A 40 6.19 -15.76 -1.11
N CYS A 41 6.06 -17.00 -0.66
CA CYS A 41 5.98 -18.18 -1.52
C CYS A 41 4.65 -18.29 -2.30
N ASP A 42 3.58 -17.66 -1.81
CA ASP A 42 2.21 -17.82 -2.31
C ASP A 42 1.55 -16.46 -2.64
N ALA A 43 2.16 -15.68 -3.53
CA ALA A 43 1.64 -14.37 -3.96
C ALA A 43 0.89 -14.42 -5.29
#